data_AF-A0A804M9X3-F1
#
_entry.id   AF-A0A804M9X3-F1
#
_cell.length_a   1.000
_cell.length_b   1.000
_cell.length_c   1.000
_cell.angle_alpha   90.00
_cell.angle_beta   90.00
_cell.angle_gamma   90.00
#
_symmetry.space_group_name_H-M   'P 1'
#
loop_
_entity.id
_entity.type
_entity.pdbx_description
1 polymer ?
#
loop_
_entity_poly.entity_id
_entity_poly.type
_entity_poly.pdbx_seq_one_letter_code
_entity_poly.pdbx_strand_id
1 'polypeptide(L)'
;MCFKEDSSGRIFFGDQGVPSQQSTLFVPLYGKLQTYAVNVDKSCIGHKCLEGTSFKALVDSGTSFTSLPLDVYKAFTMEFDKQMNATRVPYEDTTWKYCYSASPLEMPDVPTITLTFAANK
;
A
#
# COMPACT_ATOMS: atom_id res chain seq x y z
N MET A 1 -12.26 -9.16 7.92
CA MET A 1 -10.99 -9.73 8.41
C MET A 1 -10.24 -8.64 9.15
N CYS A 2 -9.67 -8.92 10.31
CA CYS A 2 -8.97 -7.94 11.14
C CYS A 2 -7.73 -8.61 11.74
N PHE A 3 -6.54 -8.14 11.37
CA PHE A 3 -5.26 -8.62 11.88
C PHE A 3 -4.75 -7.71 13.00
N LYS A 4 -4.01 -8.27 13.94
CA LYS A 4 -3.35 -7.56 15.03
C LYS A 4 -1.84 -7.76 14.99
N GLU A 5 -1.12 -6.88 15.66
CA GLU A 5 0.35 -6.90 15.73
C GLU A 5 0.90 -8.13 16.48
N ASP A 6 0.12 -8.70 17.41
CA ASP A 6 0.49 -9.87 18.23
C ASP A 6 0.34 -11.21 17.48
N SER A 7 0.38 -11.18 16.14
CA SER A 7 0.15 -12.34 15.26
C SER A 7 -1.22 -13.01 15.43
N SER A 8 -2.18 -12.34 16.10
CA SER A 8 -3.56 -12.80 16.19
C SER A 8 -4.47 -12.03 15.23
N GLY A 9 -5.71 -12.50 15.09
CA GLY A 9 -6.69 -11.84 14.23
C GLY A 9 -8.07 -12.45 14.35
N ARG A 10 -9.03 -11.88 13.62
CA ARG A 10 -10.40 -12.39 13.53
C ARG A 10 -10.89 -12.34 12.10
N ILE A 11 -11.65 -13.38 11.74
CA ILE A 11 -12.46 -13.42 10.53
C ILE A 11 -13.90 -13.70 10.95
N PHE A 12 -14.83 -12.92 10.42
CA PHE A 12 -16.26 -13.10 10.63
C PHE A 12 -16.89 -13.43 9.28
N PHE A 13 -17.58 -14.56 9.21
CA PHE A 13 -18.34 -14.95 8.03
C PHE A 13 -19.77 -14.40 8.16
N GLY A 14 -20.25 -13.71 7.14
CA GLY A 14 -21.58 -13.06 7.13
C GLY A 14 -21.60 -11.61 7.64
N ASP A 15 -20.51 -11.13 8.24
CA ASP A 15 -20.37 -9.72 8.64
C ASP A 15 -20.42 -8.79 7.42
N GLN A 16 -21.23 -7.73 7.50
CA GLN A 16 -21.40 -6.71 6.46
C GLN A 16 -20.72 -5.38 6.81
N GLY A 17 -20.03 -5.30 7.95
CA GLY A 17 -19.44 -4.07 8.45
C GLY A 17 -20.48 -3.12 9.05
N VAL A 18 -20.01 -1.92 9.43
CA VAL A 18 -20.89 -0.86 9.95
C VAL A 18 -21.52 -0.05 8.81
N PRO A 19 -22.71 0.54 8.98
CA PRO A 19 -23.39 1.27 7.88
C PRO A 19 -22.60 2.43 7.27
N SER A 20 -21.65 3.01 8.01
CA SER A 20 -20.80 4.11 7.56
C SER A 20 -19.51 3.65 6.86
N GLN A 21 -19.26 2.34 6.79
CA GLN A 21 -18.03 1.80 6.21
C GLN A 21 -18.01 1.99 4.70
N GLN A 22 -16.98 2.66 4.20
CA GLN A 22 -16.74 2.78 2.77
C GLN A 22 -16.24 1.44 2.21
N SER A 23 -16.59 1.15 0.95
CA SER A 23 -16.17 -0.06 0.25
C SER A 23 -15.81 0.25 -1.20
N THR A 24 -15.04 -0.64 -1.81
CA THR A 24 -14.74 -0.65 -3.25
C THR A 24 -15.01 -2.05 -3.79
N LEU A 25 -15.45 -2.14 -5.04
CA LEU A 25 -15.78 -3.41 -5.67
C LEU A 25 -14.54 -4.21 -6.04
N PHE A 26 -14.65 -5.54 -5.96
CA PHE A 26 -13.67 -6.41 -6.57
C PHE A 26 -13.76 -6.34 -8.09
N VAL A 27 -12.60 -6.33 -8.75
CA VAL A 27 -12.47 -6.30 -10.20
C VAL A 27 -11.84 -7.60 -10.71
N PRO A 28 -12.16 -8.06 -11.93
CA PRO A 28 -11.52 -9.23 -12.50
C PRO A 28 -10.01 -9.02 -12.68
N LEU A 29 -9.21 -9.98 -12.23
CA LEU A 29 -7.78 -10.05 -12.50
C LEU A 29 -7.54 -11.18 -13.52
N TYR A 30 -6.78 -10.88 -14.59
CA TYR A 30 -6.56 -11.81 -15.72
C TYR A 30 -7.87 -12.40 -16.29
N GLY A 31 -8.94 -11.59 -16.34
CA GLY A 31 -10.25 -11.99 -16.86
C GLY A 31 -11.08 -12.86 -15.91
N LYS A 32 -10.64 -13.10 -14.67
CA LYS A 32 -11.35 -13.93 -13.69
C LYS A 32 -11.71 -13.15 -12.43
N LEU A 33 -12.92 -13.34 -11.93
CA LEU A 33 -13.39 -12.82 -10.64
C LEU A 33 -13.18 -13.86 -9.52
N GLN A 34 -11.98 -14.43 -9.45
CA GLN A 34 -11.59 -15.46 -8.46
C GLN A 34 -10.53 -14.95 -7.48
N THR A 35 -10.30 -13.64 -7.47
CA THR A 35 -9.27 -12.96 -6.68
C THR A 35 -9.87 -11.73 -6.02
N TYR A 36 -9.30 -11.32 -4.89
CA TYR A 36 -9.67 -10.09 -4.19
C TYR A 36 -8.92 -8.88 -4.76
N ALA A 37 -9.07 -8.64 -6.06
CA ALA A 37 -8.41 -7.51 -6.71
C ALA A 37 -9.31 -6.27 -6.69
N VAL A 38 -8.72 -5.09 -6.48
CA VAL A 38 -9.41 -3.79 -6.45
C VAL A 38 -8.75 -2.81 -7.43
N ASN A 39 -9.48 -1.80 -7.89
CA ASN A 39 -8.92 -0.78 -8.76
C ASN A 39 -8.38 0.40 -7.95
N VAL A 40 -7.08 0.63 -8.03
CA VAL A 40 -6.43 1.85 -7.52
C VAL A 40 -6.43 2.87 -8.66
N ASP A 41 -7.16 3.96 -8.48
CA ASP A 41 -7.28 5.04 -9.48
C ASP A 41 -6.10 6.00 -9.38
N LYS A 42 -5.70 6.33 -8.15
CA LYS A 42 -4.67 7.33 -7.88
C LYS A 42 -3.87 6.96 -6.64
N SER A 43 -2.59 7.31 -6.67
CA SER A 43 -1.67 7.13 -5.54
C SER A 43 -1.02 8.47 -5.21
N CYS A 44 -0.98 8.83 -3.92
CA CYS A 44 -0.32 10.04 -3.44
C CYS A 44 0.68 9.71 -2.35
N ILE A 45 1.84 10.35 -2.43
CA ILE A 45 2.94 10.30 -1.46
C ILE A 45 3.04 11.71 -0.88
N GLY A 46 2.76 11.84 0.42
CA GLY A 46 2.62 13.11 1.11
C GLY A 46 1.75 14.10 0.33
N HIS A 47 2.36 15.16 -0.19
CA HIS A 47 1.66 16.24 -0.91
C HIS A 47 1.61 16.05 -2.43
N LYS A 48 2.27 15.02 -2.97
CA LYS A 48 2.35 14.77 -4.41
C LYS A 48 1.57 13.54 -4.80
N CYS A 49 0.72 13.66 -5.82
CA CYS A 49 0.09 12.52 -6.44
C CYS A 49 0.79 12.13 -7.74
N LEU A 50 0.90 10.83 -7.96
CA LEU A 50 1.49 10.25 -9.16
C LEU A 50 0.43 10.21 -10.27
N GLU A 51 0.80 10.71 -11.45
CA GLU A 51 -0.04 10.71 -12.64
C GLU A 51 0.18 9.40 -13.43
N GLY A 52 -0.89 8.86 -14.01
CA GLY A 52 -0.81 7.64 -14.83
C GLY A 52 -0.49 6.34 -14.07
N THR A 53 -0.55 6.35 -12.74
CA THR A 53 -0.27 5.18 -11.90
C THR A 53 -1.54 4.49 -11.43
N SER A 54 -2.53 4.32 -12.30
CA SER A 54 -3.68 3.47 -11.99
C SER A 54 -3.31 2.01 -12.20
N PHE A 55 -3.70 1.15 -11.27
CA PHE A 55 -3.39 -0.29 -11.35
C PHE A 55 -4.43 -1.12 -10.60
N LYS A 56 -4.51 -2.41 -10.95
CA LYS A 56 -5.25 -3.39 -10.17
C LYS A 56 -4.36 -3.90 -9.05
N ALA A 57 -4.82 -3.77 -7.81
CA ALA A 57 -4.13 -4.28 -6.63
C ALA A 57 -4.77 -5.58 -6.17
N LEU A 58 -3.99 -6.65 -6.04
CA LEU A 58 -4.45 -7.86 -5.36
C LEU A 58 -4.35 -7.63 -3.85
N VAL A 59 -5.46 -7.87 -3.13
CA VAL A 59 -5.46 -7.89 -1.67
C VAL A 59 -5.24 -9.34 -1.23
N ASP A 60 -4.08 -9.60 -0.61
CA ASP A 60 -3.73 -10.92 -0.11
C ASP A 60 -3.27 -10.87 1.35
N SER A 61 -3.28 -12.04 1.99
CA SER A 61 -2.74 -12.26 3.33
C SER A 61 -1.57 -13.25 3.31
N GLY A 62 -1.03 -13.57 2.13
CA GLY A 62 0.03 -14.54 1.93
C GLY A 62 1.42 -13.90 1.88
N THR A 63 1.48 -12.58 1.77
CA THR A 63 2.72 -11.79 1.70
C THR A 63 2.81 -10.81 2.86
N SER A 64 4.04 -10.56 3.33
CA SER A 64 4.30 -9.60 4.41
C SER A 64 4.50 -8.16 3.92
N PHE A 65 4.78 -7.98 2.63
CA PHE A 65 5.11 -6.69 2.04
C PHE A 65 4.37 -6.47 0.73
N THR A 66 3.95 -5.22 0.50
CA THR A 66 3.31 -4.82 -0.75
C THR A 66 4.31 -4.85 -1.90
N SER A 67 4.00 -5.65 -2.92
CA SER A 67 4.73 -5.65 -4.19
C SER A 67 4.05 -4.70 -5.18
N LEU A 68 4.84 -3.93 -5.94
CA LEU A 68 4.36 -2.98 -6.93
C LEU A 68 4.91 -3.34 -8.33
N PRO A 69 4.16 -3.10 -9.42
CA PRO A 69 4.71 -3.11 -10.77
C PRO A 69 5.96 -2.22 -10.85
N LEU A 70 6.97 -2.62 -11.64
CA LEU A 70 8.30 -1.99 -11.62
C LEU A 70 8.29 -0.47 -11.84
N ASP A 71 7.47 -0.03 -12.78
CA ASP A 71 7.20 1.36 -13.16
C ASP A 71 6.51 2.13 -12.02
N VAL A 72 5.51 1.53 -11.37
CA VAL A 72 4.85 2.10 -10.18
C VAL A 72 5.82 2.17 -9.01
N TYR A 73 6.58 1.10 -8.75
CA TYR A 73 7.59 1.03 -7.69
C TYR A 73 8.61 2.17 -7.83
N LYS A 74 9.19 2.35 -9.02
CA LYS A 74 10.16 3.42 -9.28
C LYS A 74 9.58 4.79 -9.00
N ALA A 75 8.38 5.08 -9.51
CA ALA A 75 7.73 6.37 -9.29
C ALA A 75 7.42 6.61 -7.81
N PHE A 76 6.92 5.59 -7.11
CA PHE A 76 6.64 5.63 -5.68
C PHE A 76 7.90 5.91 -4.86
N THR A 77 8.94 5.10 -5.04
CA THR A 77 10.13 5.21 -4.21
C THR A 77 10.91 6.48 -4.49
N MET A 78 10.94 6.96 -5.75
CA MET A 78 11.56 8.25 -6.08
C MET A 78 10.85 9.42 -5.39
N GLU A 79 9.52 9.47 -5.43
CA GLU A 79 8.78 10.55 -4.77
C GLU A 79 8.82 10.44 -3.24
N PHE A 80 8.81 9.22 -2.71
CA PHE A 80 8.94 8.98 -1.27
C PHE A 80 10.30 9.42 -0.74
N ASP A 81 11.41 8.99 -1.38
CA ASP A 81 12.78 9.38 -1.02
C ASP A 81 12.97 10.89 -1.08
N LYS A 82 12.38 11.55 -2.08
CA LYS A 82 12.41 13.01 -2.22
C LYS A 82 11.72 13.73 -1.05
N GLN A 83 10.66 13.15 -0.48
CA GLN A 83 9.90 13.75 0.63
C GLN A 83 10.38 13.29 2.01
N MET A 84 11.23 12.27 2.07
CA MET A 84 11.75 11.73 3.31
C MET A 84 12.82 12.67 3.90
N ASN A 85 12.61 13.12 5.13
CA ASN A 85 13.58 13.95 5.84
C ASN A 85 14.51 13.10 6.72
N ALA A 86 15.18 12.11 6.12
CA ALA A 86 16.11 11.23 6.81
C ALA A 86 17.24 10.78 5.88
N THR A 87 18.38 10.44 6.48
CA THR A 87 19.54 9.99 5.71
C THR A 87 19.32 8.57 5.23
N ARG A 88 19.44 8.36 3.92
CA ARG A 88 19.40 7.02 3.33
C ARG A 88 20.65 6.24 3.74
N VAL A 89 20.47 5.03 4.27
CA VAL A 89 21.55 4.13 4.68
C VAL A 89 21.58 2.90 3.77
N PRO A 90 22.77 2.39 3.41
CA PRO A 90 22.85 1.10 2.73
C PRO A 90 22.38 0.00 3.68
N TYR A 91 21.61 -0.95 3.16
CA TYR A 91 21.24 -2.17 3.85
C TYR A 91 21.85 -3.37 3.13
N GLU A 92 22.31 -4.37 3.89
CA GLU A 92 23.03 -5.52 3.32
C GLU A 92 22.15 -6.33 2.36
N ASP A 93 20.83 -6.36 2.61
CA ASP A 93 19.87 -6.97 1.69
C ASP A 93 19.54 -6.02 0.53
N THR A 94 19.97 -6.43 -0.66
CA THR A 94 19.73 -5.70 -1.93
C THR A 94 18.26 -5.57 -2.33
N THR A 95 17.35 -6.29 -1.66
CA THR A 95 15.90 -6.19 -1.84
C THR A 95 15.39 -4.81 -1.42
N TRP A 96 15.95 -4.23 -0.34
CA TRP A 96 15.50 -2.97 0.23
C TRP A 96 16.39 -1.81 -0.19
N LYS A 97 16.01 -1.12 -1.27
CA LYS A 97 16.84 -0.04 -1.84
C LYS A 97 16.72 1.30 -1.13
N TYR A 98 15.67 1.47 -0.32
CA TYR A 98 15.32 2.73 0.34
C TYR A 98 15.19 2.50 1.84
N CYS A 99 16.33 2.44 2.53
CA CYS A 99 16.42 2.34 3.98
C CYS A 99 16.89 3.67 4.56
N TYR A 100 16.37 4.06 5.72
CA TYR A 100 16.68 5.35 6.35
C TYR A 100 17.14 5.13 7.78
N SER A 101 18.04 5.99 8.24
CA SER A 101 18.45 6.01 9.65
C SER A 101 17.26 6.35 10.55
N ALA A 102 17.02 5.52 11.55
CA ALA A 102 16.04 5.77 12.61
C ALA A 102 16.67 5.41 13.96
N SER A 103 16.33 6.15 15.01
CA SER A 103 16.73 5.81 16.37
C SER A 103 15.51 5.75 17.29
N PRO A 104 15.56 4.98 18.40
CA PRO A 104 14.47 4.98 19.37
C PRO A 104 14.13 6.35 19.97
N LEU A 105 15.09 7.31 19.92
CA LEU A 105 14.93 8.67 20.43
C LEU A 105 14.36 9.63 19.38
N GLU A 106 14.57 9.33 18.10
CA GLU A 106 14.23 10.20 16.98
C GLU A 106 13.85 9.33 15.78
N MET A 107 12.55 9.11 15.64
CA MET A 107 11.96 8.46 14.46
C MET A 107 11.69 9.54 13.42
N PRO A 108 12.10 9.33 12.16
CA PRO A 108 11.84 10.32 11.13
C PRO A 108 10.35 10.40 10.79
N ASP A 109 9.87 11.60 10.46
CA ASP A 109 8.53 11.79 9.92
C ASP A 109 8.45 11.15 8.53
N VAL A 110 7.63 10.10 8.41
CA VAL A 110 7.47 9.32 7.19
C VAL A 110 6.35 9.92 6.33
N PRO A 111 6.56 10.13 5.01
CA PRO A 111 5.50 10.60 4.12
C PRO A 111 4.29 9.66 4.10
N THR A 112 3.09 10.21 4.28
CA THR A 112 1.83 9.44 4.17
C THR A 112 1.66 8.89 2.76
N ILE A 113 1.23 7.63 2.65
CA ILE A 113 0.82 7.01 1.39
C ILE A 113 -0.71 6.91 1.37
N THR A 114 -1.32 7.52 0.35
CA THR A 114 -2.77 7.48 0.15
C THR A 114 -3.09 6.80 -1.18
N LEU A 115 -3.88 5.72 -1.12
CA LEU A 115 -4.45 5.07 -2.30
C LEU A 115 -5.91 5.51 -2.42
N THR A 116 -6.29 6.03 -3.58
CA THR A 116 -7.68 6.32 -3.92
C THR A 116 -8.20 5.20 -4.80
N PHE A 117 -9.27 4.56 -4.34
CA PHE A 117 -9.96 3.52 -5.09
C PHE A 117 -11.12 4.14 -5.86
N ALA A 118 -11.48 3.56 -7.00
CA ALA A 118 -12.68 3.95 -7.71
C ALA A 118 -13.89 3.83 -6.76
N ALA A 119 -14.63 4.92 -6.60
CA ALA A 119 -15.98 4.83 -6.07
C ALA A 119 -16.83 4.03 -7.06
N ASN A 120 -17.77 3.27 -6.53
CA ASN A 120 -18.80 2.63 -7.36
C ASN A 120 -19.45 3.71 -8.23
N LYS A 121 -19.23 3.63 -9.54
CA LYS A 121 -20.01 4.38 -10.52
C LYS A 121 -21.41 3.79 -10.60
#